data_AF-A0A0F9LP52-F1
#
_entry.id   AF-A0A0F9LP52-F1
#
_cell.length_a   1.000
_cell.length_b   1.000
_cell.length_c   1.000
_cell.angle_alpha   90.00
_cell.angle_beta   90.00
_cell.angle_gamma   90.00
#
_symmetry.space_group_name_H-M   'P 1'
#
loop_
_entity.id
_entity.type
_entity.pdbx_description
1 polymer ?
#
loop_
_entity_poly.entity_id
_entity_poly.type
_entity_poly.pdbx_seq_one_letter_code
_entity_poly.pdbx_strand_id
1 'polypeptide(L)'
;MGKGEKDTIEICLKNGGIPVIDDHQALSLAISVGLQPKTSEIILIDLLKKSIIDYEKFNTLFVELAVIKALKPEIIMFFNKKAEEIHKIKNNKSMEEDI
;
A
#
# COMPACT_ATOMS: atom_id res chain seq x y z
N MET A 1 9.42 -4.55 -19.09
CA MET A 1 9.41 -5.48 -17.95
C MET A 1 10.76 -6.20 -17.82
N GLY A 2 11.44 -6.01 -16.68
CA GLY A 2 12.75 -6.59 -16.36
C GLY A 2 12.67 -8.04 -15.87
N LYS A 3 13.83 -8.68 -15.70
CA LYS A 3 13.92 -10.05 -15.19
C LYS A 3 13.36 -10.18 -13.77
N GLY A 4 13.68 -9.24 -12.87
CA GLY A 4 13.21 -9.28 -11.48
C GLY A 4 11.69 -9.21 -11.34
N GLU A 5 11.00 -8.45 -12.18
CA GLU A 5 9.53 -8.36 -12.19
C GLU A 5 8.89 -9.68 -12.64
N LYS A 6 9.46 -10.31 -13.67
CA LYS A 6 9.02 -11.64 -14.15
C LYS A 6 9.18 -12.69 -13.06
N ASP A 7 10.36 -12.74 -12.45
CA ASP A 7 10.68 -13.70 -11.40
C ASP A 7 9.73 -13.50 -10.20
N THR A 8 9.44 -12.25 -9.82
CA THR A 8 8.49 -11.92 -8.75
C THR A 8 7.08 -12.43 -9.06
N ILE A 9 6.57 -12.20 -10.26
CA ILE A 9 5.25 -12.69 -10.69
C ILE A 9 5.19 -14.22 -10.66
N GLU A 10 6.23 -14.88 -11.19
CA GLU A 10 6.31 -16.34 -11.22
C GLU A 10 6.34 -16.95 -9.81
N ILE A 11 7.14 -16.37 -8.90
CA ILE A 11 7.19 -16.79 -7.50
C ILE A 11 5.83 -16.63 -6.83
N CYS A 12 5.16 -15.49 -7.01
CA CYS A 12 3.85 -15.26 -6.41
C CYS A 12 2.77 -16.21 -6.95
N LEU A 13 2.79 -16.50 -8.26
CA LEU A 13 1.89 -17.50 -8.86
C LEU A 13 2.07 -18.89 -8.25
N LYS A 14 3.32 -19.35 -8.10
CA LYS A 14 3.62 -20.69 -7.59
C LYS A 14 3.29 -20.85 -6.11
N ASN A 15 3.50 -19.80 -5.32
CA ASN A 15 3.43 -19.88 -3.86
C ASN A 15 2.18 -19.23 -3.25
N GLY A 16 1.25 -18.72 -4.07
CA GLY A 16 0.06 -18.00 -3.59
C GLY A 16 0.39 -16.66 -2.93
N GLY A 17 1.46 -16.00 -3.37
CA GLY A 17 1.90 -14.71 -2.86
C GLY A 17 1.12 -13.52 -3.44
N ILE A 18 1.19 -12.38 -2.77
CA ILE A 18 0.66 -11.11 -3.27
C ILE A 18 1.86 -10.23 -3.66
N PRO A 19 2.11 -10.01 -4.97
CA PRO A 19 3.26 -9.21 -5.38
C PRO A 19 3.00 -7.73 -5.11
N VAL A 20 4.07 -7.00 -4.76
CA VAL A 20 4.07 -5.53 -4.72
C VAL A 20 4.68 -5.03 -6.02
N ILE A 21 3.91 -4.33 -6.83
CA ILE A 21 4.29 -3.90 -8.18
C ILE A 21 3.86 -2.45 -8.39
N ASP A 22 4.82 -1.60 -8.72
CA ASP A 22 4.59 -0.19 -9.04
C ASP A 22 4.77 0.13 -10.54
N ASP A 23 5.38 -0.77 -11.32
CA ASP A 23 5.50 -0.65 -12.77
C ASP A 23 4.20 -1.02 -13.49
N HIS A 24 3.77 -0.20 -14.44
CA HIS A 24 2.49 -0.38 -15.14
C HIS A 24 2.44 -1.67 -15.98
N GLN A 25 3.54 -2.03 -16.65
CA GLN A 25 3.57 -3.23 -17.51
C GLN A 25 3.55 -4.50 -16.66
N ALA A 26 4.35 -4.54 -15.59
CA ALA A 26 4.37 -5.64 -14.65
C ALA A 26 3.03 -5.80 -13.92
N LEU A 27 2.39 -4.68 -13.55
CA LEU A 27 1.07 -4.68 -12.91
C LEU A 27 0.01 -5.30 -13.83
N SER A 28 0.01 -4.87 -15.10
CA SER A 28 -0.93 -5.37 -16.11
C SER A 28 -0.74 -6.87 -16.35
N LEU A 29 0.51 -7.34 -16.40
CA LEU A 29 0.79 -8.77 -16.55
C LEU A 29 0.36 -9.56 -15.31
N ALA A 30 0.68 -9.09 -14.11
CA ALA A 30 0.30 -9.77 -12.88
C ALA A 30 -1.23 -9.96 -12.78
N ILE A 31 -1.99 -8.94 -13.16
CA ILE A 31 -3.45 -9.02 -13.22
C ILE A 31 -3.90 -10.02 -14.29
N SER A 32 -3.30 -10.01 -15.49
CA SER A 32 -3.73 -10.88 -16.59
C SER A 32 -3.48 -12.38 -16.31
N VAL A 33 -2.54 -12.69 -15.43
CA VAL A 33 -2.27 -14.06 -14.96
C VAL A 33 -3.02 -14.43 -13.68
N GLY A 34 -3.96 -13.59 -13.22
CA GLY A 34 -4.85 -13.87 -12.10
C GLY A 34 -4.32 -13.51 -10.72
N LEU A 35 -3.20 -12.80 -10.61
CA LEU A 35 -2.74 -12.24 -9.34
C LEU A 35 -3.52 -10.95 -8.99
N GLN A 36 -3.51 -10.61 -7.70
CA GLN A 36 -4.06 -9.37 -7.17
C GLN A 36 -2.93 -8.49 -6.62
N PRO A 37 -2.09 -7.89 -7.47
CA PRO A 37 -0.94 -7.09 -7.04
C PRO A 37 -1.36 -5.89 -6.19
N LYS A 38 -0.48 -5.48 -5.28
CA LYS A 38 -0.60 -4.22 -4.52
C LYS A 38 0.47 -3.23 -4.97
N THR A 39 0.20 -1.94 -4.79
CA THR A 39 1.21 -0.89 -4.96
C THR A 39 1.81 -0.52 -3.60
N SER A 40 2.95 0.17 -3.62
CA SER A 40 3.62 0.62 -2.40
C SER A 40 2.71 1.49 -1.51
N GLU A 41 1.86 2.34 -2.10
CA GLU A 41 0.92 3.17 -1.36
C GLU A 41 -0.13 2.33 -0.62
N ILE A 42 -0.64 1.28 -1.28
CA ILE A 42 -1.61 0.37 -0.69
C ILE A 42 -0.98 -0.40 0.48
N ILE A 43 0.28 -0.80 0.35
CA ILE A 43 1.01 -1.47 1.43
C ILE A 43 1.13 -0.55 2.65
N LEU A 44 1.47 0.73 2.49
CA LEU A 44 1.54 1.67 3.62
C LEU A 44 0.20 1.79 4.36
N ILE A 45 -0.91 1.85 3.63
CA ILE A 45 -2.26 1.85 4.23
C ILE A 45 -2.52 0.54 4.98
N ASP A 46 -2.15 -0.60 4.42
CA ASP A 46 -2.34 -1.90 5.07
C ASP A 46 -1.51 -2.04 6.36
N LEU A 47 -0.28 -1.54 6.36
CA LEU A 47 0.56 -1.49 7.56
C LEU A 47 -0.08 -0.62 8.64
N LEU A 48 -0.59 0.56 8.26
CA LEU A 48 -1.30 1.45 9.18
C LEU A 48 -2.58 0.79 9.73
N LYS A 49 -3.38 0.15 8.88
CA LYS A 49 -4.60 -0.59 9.29
C LYS A 49 -4.28 -1.69 10.29
N LYS A 50 -3.19 -2.43 10.07
CA LYS A 50 -2.73 -3.52 10.94
C LYS A 50 -2.00 -3.04 12.21
N SER A 51 -1.87 -1.73 12.42
CA SER A 51 -1.10 -1.16 13.54
C SER A 51 0.36 -1.59 13.56
N ILE A 52 0.93 -1.96 12.40
CA ILE A 52 2.36 -2.26 12.27
C ILE A 52 3.16 -0.95 12.27
N ILE A 53 2.58 0.10 11.70
CA ILE A 53 3.06 1.48 11.80
C ILE A 53 1.94 2.36 12.36
N ASP A 54 2.31 3.44 13.03
CA ASP A 54 1.38 4.47 13.47
C ASP A 54 1.16 5.55 12.39
N TYR A 55 0.30 6.52 12.70
CA TYR A 55 -0.06 7.59 11.77
C TYR A 55 1.10 8.54 11.46
N GLU A 56 1.96 8.82 12.44
CA GLU A 56 3.12 9.68 12.25
C GLU A 56 4.12 9.02 11.30
N LYS A 57 4.44 7.74 11.55
CA LYS A 57 5.32 6.96 10.70
C LYS A 57 4.77 6.77 9.30
N PHE A 58 3.45 6.59 9.16
CA PHE A 58 2.78 6.59 7.86
C PHE A 58 3.05 7.90 7.11
N ASN A 59 2.85 9.07 7.75
CA ASN A 59 3.05 10.37 7.09
C ASN A 59 4.49 10.55 6.61
N THR A 60 5.47 10.20 7.42
CA THR A 60 6.89 10.28 7.01
C THR A 60 7.16 9.43 5.77
N LEU A 61 6.79 8.14 5.82
CA LEU A 61 7.04 7.21 4.71
C LEU A 61 6.26 7.59 3.44
N PHE A 62 5.02 8.04 3.59
CA PHE A 62 4.18 8.40 2.47
C PHE A 62 4.65 9.67 1.76
N VAL A 63 5.13 10.68 2.51
CA VAL A 63 5.73 11.90 1.92
C VAL A 63 6.97 11.55 1.09
N GLU A 64 7.87 10.72 1.62
CA GLU A 64 9.05 10.26 0.88
C GLU A 64 8.65 9.50 -0.39
N LEU A 65 7.70 8.57 -0.28
CA LEU A 65 7.18 7.81 -1.41
C LEU A 65 6.56 8.72 -2.49
N ALA A 66 5.77 9.71 -2.07
CA ALA A 66 5.12 10.64 -2.97
C ALA A 66 6.13 11.45 -3.79
N VAL A 67 7.25 11.83 -3.18
CA VAL A 67 8.36 12.53 -3.87
C VAL A 67 9.05 11.59 -4.85
N ILE A 68 9.44 10.39 -4.42
CA ILE A 68 10.16 9.40 -5.26
C ILE A 68 9.34 9.04 -6.50
N LYS A 69 8.03 8.85 -6.34
CA LYS A 69 7.13 8.43 -7.41
C LYS A 69 6.49 9.61 -8.16
N ALA A 70 6.82 10.85 -7.80
CA ALA A 70 6.23 12.07 -8.35
C ALA A 70 4.69 11.99 -8.41
N LEU A 71 4.07 11.57 -7.31
CA LEU A 71 2.62 11.33 -7.26
C LEU A 71 1.85 12.64 -7.50
N LYS A 72 0.74 12.52 -8.23
CA LYS A 72 -0.14 13.65 -8.48
C LYS A 72 -0.85 14.09 -7.19
N PRO A 73 -1.13 15.40 -7.02
CA PRO A 73 -1.77 15.93 -5.80
C PRO A 73 -3.08 15.22 -5.41
N GLU A 74 -3.91 14.85 -6.39
CA GLU A 74 -5.15 14.14 -6.16
C GLU A 74 -4.96 12.75 -5.53
N ILE A 75 -3.87 12.05 -5.89
CA ILE A 75 -3.52 10.75 -5.33
C ILE A 75 -3.02 10.92 -3.89
N ILE A 76 -2.17 11.93 -3.66
CA ILE A 76 -1.69 12.27 -2.32
C ILE A 76 -2.86 12.58 -1.38
N MET A 77 -3.79 13.44 -1.83
CA MET A 77 -4.98 13.81 -1.06
C MET A 77 -5.85 12.59 -0.75
N PHE A 78 -6.05 11.69 -1.72
CA PHE A 78 -6.82 10.47 -1.52
C PHE A 78 -6.23 9.59 -0.41
N PHE A 79 -4.92 9.32 -0.45
CA PHE A 79 -4.26 8.46 0.53
C PHE A 79 -4.18 9.09 1.92
N ASN A 80 -3.92 10.39 2.01
CA ASN A 80 -3.94 11.10 3.29
C ASN A 80 -5.32 11.04 3.94
N LYS A 81 -6.39 11.28 3.17
CA LYS A 81 -7.76 11.15 3.66
C LYS A 81 -8.04 9.73 4.17
N LYS A 82 -7.57 8.71 3.46
CA LYS A 82 -7.71 7.31 3.90
C LYS A 82 -6.97 7.02 5.19
N ALA A 83 -5.75 7.51 5.35
CA ALA A 83 -4.98 7.34 6.57
C ALA A 83 -5.65 8.05 7.77
N GLU A 84 -6.17 9.25 7.56
CA GLU A 84 -6.87 10.01 8.59
C GLU A 84 -8.16 9.31 9.05
N GLU A 85 -8.94 8.77 8.11
CA GLU A 85 -10.13 7.95 8.41
C GLU A 85 -9.75 6.76 9.32
N ILE A 86 -8.66 6.05 9.00
CA ILE A 86 -8.18 4.91 9.79
C ILE A 86 -7.75 5.35 11.19
N HIS A 87 -7.03 6.46 11.30
CA HIS A 87 -6.57 6.98 12.59
C HIS A 87 -7.73 7.37 13.50
N LYS A 88 -8.73 8.08 12.97
CA LYS A 88 -9.94 8.48 13.72
C LYS A 88 -10.72 7.28 14.23
N ILE A 89 -10.95 6.27 13.38
CA ILE A 89 -11.67 5.05 13.76
C ILE A 89 -10.96 4.33 14.91
N LYS A 90 -9.62 4.28 14.88
CA LYS A 90 -8.84 3.63 15.93
C LYS A 90 -8.89 4.37 17.26
N ASN A 91 -8.75 5.69 17.24
CA ASN A 91 -8.82 6.50 18.46
C ASN A 91 -10.20 6.43 19.13
N ASN A 92 -11.28 6.37 18.33
CA ASN A 92 -12.63 6.22 18.87
C ASN A 92 -12.84 4.85 19.51
N LYS A 93 -12.30 3.77 18.92
CA LYS A 93 -12.38 2.43 19.51
C LYS A 93 -11.61 2.32 20.83
N SER A 94 -10.43 2.92 20.93
CA SER A 94 -9.71 2.94 22.21
C SER A 94 -10.47 3.67 23.32
N MET A 95 -11.24 4.71 22.99
CA MET A 95 -12.05 5.44 23.98
C MET A 95 -13.29 4.66 24.44
N GLU A 96 -13.81 3.73 23.63
CA GLU A 96 -14.97 2.88 23.98
C GLU A 96 -14.58 1.65 24.82
N GLU A 97 -13.33 1.18 24.71
CA GLU A 97 -12.81 0.04 25.49
C GLU A 97 -12.37 0.44 26.92
N ASP A 98 -12.23 1.74 27.20
CA ASP A 98 -11.80 2.31 28.49
C ASP A 98 -12.98 2.73 29.42
N ILE A 99 -14.23 2.39 29.09
CA ILE A 99 -15.47 2.66 29.87
C ILE A 99 -16.05 1.36 30.42
#